data_AF-A0A6M7WF17-F1
#
_entry.id   AF-A0A6M7WF17-F1
#
_cell.length_a   1.000
_cell.length_b   1.000
_cell.length_c   1.000
_cell.angle_alpha   90.00
_cell.angle_beta   90.00
_cell.angle_gamma   90.00
#
_symmetry.space_group_name_H-M   'P 1'
#
loop_
_entity.id
_entity.type
_entity.pdbx_description
1 polymer ?
#
loop_
_entity_poly.entity_id
_entity_poly.type
_entity_poly.pdbx_seq_one_letter_code
_entity_poly.pdbx_strand_id
1 'polypeptide(L)'
;MKTRLLLASLATATAMAFALPALAADSAQDFVNKAAVGGMFEVDSSKVAEGKAQDQSVKDFAHKMIDDHGAANAKLETIAGEQKLTVPKELDAKHKGDVDTLQNGTDPIDAPYVQMQRDAHSEAVELFESYAKDGDNAQLKTFAQETLPTLKMHQEMVEKIVSSMGDKSAATTSATPAVATTDSTTPSAPVPGANSFTEDQAKGRIQDAGFADVSKLTKDDKGIWRGQATKAGKTISVALDYQGNVVAGTN
;
A
#
# COMPACT_ATOMS: atom_id res chain seq x y z
N MET A 1 -33.98 28.98 68.93
CA MET A 1 -34.25 27.95 67.91
C MET A 1 -35.26 28.51 66.90
N LYS A 2 -34.84 28.81 65.66
CA LYS A 2 -35.75 29.07 64.53
C LYS A 2 -35.16 28.39 63.29
N THR A 3 -35.86 27.34 62.84
CA THR A 3 -35.43 26.44 61.78
C THR A 3 -35.91 26.95 60.42
N ARG A 4 -35.09 26.71 59.40
CA ARG A 4 -35.18 27.15 58.00
C ARG A 4 -36.22 26.36 57.19
N LEU A 5 -36.75 26.94 56.12
CA LEU A 5 -37.12 26.21 54.91
C LEU A 5 -36.90 27.11 53.67
N LEU A 6 -36.00 26.69 52.79
CA LEU A 6 -35.84 27.18 51.42
C LEU A 6 -36.06 25.97 50.51
N LEU A 7 -37.08 26.02 49.66
CA LEU A 7 -37.32 25.06 48.58
C LEU A 7 -36.32 25.32 47.46
N ALA A 8 -35.62 24.28 47.01
CA ALA A 8 -34.92 24.26 45.74
C ALA A 8 -35.49 23.13 44.89
N SER A 9 -36.16 23.50 43.80
CA SER A 9 -36.67 22.61 42.76
C SER A 9 -35.52 22.20 41.83
N LEU A 10 -35.22 20.90 41.77
CA LEU A 10 -34.23 20.32 40.87
C LEU A 10 -34.94 19.78 39.62
N ALA A 11 -34.68 20.39 38.46
CA ALA A 11 -35.14 19.89 37.17
C ALA A 11 -34.12 18.90 36.61
N THR A 12 -34.50 17.64 36.50
CA THR A 12 -33.69 16.58 35.89
C THR A 12 -33.94 16.58 34.37
N ALA A 13 -32.96 17.02 33.59
CA ALA A 13 -32.98 16.90 32.13
C ALA A 13 -32.37 15.56 31.72
N THR A 14 -33.20 14.63 31.24
CA THR A 14 -32.75 13.34 30.71
C THR A 14 -32.30 13.53 29.26
N ALA A 15 -30.99 13.56 29.01
CA ALA A 15 -30.47 13.51 27.66
C ALA A 15 -30.53 12.06 27.15
N MET A 16 -31.44 11.76 26.21
CA MET A 16 -31.36 10.51 25.44
C MET A 16 -30.25 10.64 24.40
N ALA A 17 -29.12 9.97 24.64
CA ALA A 17 -28.13 9.73 23.61
C ALA A 17 -28.65 8.64 22.66
N PHE A 18 -28.98 9.00 21.43
CA PHE A 18 -29.17 8.03 20.35
C PHE A 18 -27.80 7.47 19.96
N ALA A 19 -27.47 6.27 20.44
CA ALA A 19 -26.36 5.51 19.89
C ALA A 19 -26.78 5.02 18.49
N LEU A 20 -26.12 5.54 17.45
CA LEU A 20 -26.19 4.93 16.13
C LEU A 20 -25.62 3.50 16.25
N PRO A 21 -26.29 2.46 15.70
CA PRO A 21 -25.74 1.13 15.73
C PRO A 21 -24.41 1.14 14.97
N ALA A 22 -23.31 0.89 15.68
CA ALA A 22 -22.06 0.54 15.04
C ALA A 22 -22.31 -0.71 14.19
N LEU A 23 -21.78 -0.74 12.95
CA LEU A 23 -21.75 -1.97 12.18
C LEU A 23 -21.01 -2.99 13.03
N ALA A 24 -21.69 -4.06 13.42
CA ALA A 24 -21.08 -5.13 14.20
C ALA A 24 -19.99 -5.80 13.36
N ALA A 25 -18.89 -6.19 13.98
CA ALA A 25 -17.91 -7.06 13.34
C ALA A 25 -18.56 -8.37 12.91
N ASP A 26 -17.89 -9.08 11.98
CA ASP A 26 -18.27 -10.44 11.62
C ASP A 26 -18.37 -11.34 12.86
N SER A 27 -19.19 -12.39 12.77
CA SER A 27 -19.23 -13.43 13.80
C SER A 27 -17.89 -14.20 13.83
N ALA A 28 -17.59 -14.88 14.93
CA ALA A 28 -16.41 -15.74 15.04
C ALA A 28 -16.27 -16.75 13.89
N GLN A 29 -17.40 -17.38 13.50
CA GLN A 29 -17.39 -18.37 12.41
C GLN A 29 -17.14 -17.72 11.06
N ASP A 30 -17.73 -16.54 10.81
CA ASP A 30 -17.52 -15.81 9.56
C ASP A 30 -16.09 -15.27 9.44
N PHE A 31 -15.52 -14.77 10.54
CA PHE A 31 -14.13 -14.35 10.60
C PHE A 31 -13.18 -15.51 10.29
N VAL A 32 -13.37 -16.67 10.94
CA VAL A 32 -12.54 -17.87 10.66
C VAL A 32 -12.68 -18.29 9.20
N ASN A 33 -13.88 -18.30 8.64
CA ASN A 33 -14.09 -18.68 7.24
C ASN A 33 -13.35 -17.74 6.29
N LYS A 34 -13.50 -16.42 6.45
CA LYS A 34 -12.87 -15.42 5.60
C LYS A 34 -11.35 -15.42 5.76
N ALA A 35 -10.85 -15.40 6.99
CA ALA A 35 -9.41 -15.39 7.27
C ALA A 35 -8.72 -16.66 6.76
N ALA A 36 -9.34 -17.84 6.92
CA ALA A 36 -8.78 -19.09 6.41
C ALA A 36 -8.75 -19.13 4.88
N VAL A 37 -9.82 -18.72 4.20
CA VAL A 37 -9.87 -18.71 2.72
C VAL A 37 -8.91 -17.68 2.14
N GLY A 38 -8.87 -16.46 2.69
CA GLY A 38 -7.91 -15.43 2.29
C GLY A 38 -6.46 -15.88 2.50
N GLY A 39 -6.15 -16.42 3.68
CA GLY A 39 -4.81 -16.93 3.97
C GLY A 39 -4.39 -18.13 3.11
N MET A 40 -5.33 -19.03 2.75
CA MET A 40 -5.05 -20.09 1.77
C MET A 40 -4.77 -19.50 0.39
N PHE A 41 -5.56 -18.51 -0.04
CA PHE A 41 -5.38 -17.85 -1.33
C PHE A 41 -4.00 -17.18 -1.43
N GLU A 42 -3.61 -16.45 -0.39
CA GLU A 42 -2.32 -15.74 -0.35
C GLU A 42 -1.14 -16.71 -0.43
N VAL A 43 -1.20 -17.84 0.27
CA VAL A 43 -0.17 -18.88 0.19
C VAL A 43 -0.15 -19.55 -1.19
N ASP A 44 -1.30 -19.98 -1.71
CA ASP A 44 -1.34 -20.77 -2.94
C ASP A 44 -1.03 -19.92 -4.18
N SER A 45 -1.53 -18.70 -4.26
CA SER A 45 -1.14 -17.76 -5.33
C SER A 45 0.35 -17.40 -5.27
N SER A 46 0.94 -17.30 -4.08
CA SER A 46 2.37 -17.01 -3.90
C SER A 46 3.27 -18.17 -4.32
N LYS A 47 2.87 -19.43 -4.07
CA LYS A 47 3.59 -20.61 -4.61
C LYS A 47 3.60 -20.62 -6.14
N VAL A 48 2.53 -20.16 -6.78
CA VAL A 48 2.49 -20.02 -8.24
C VAL A 48 3.46 -18.92 -8.69
N ALA A 49 3.48 -17.79 -7.97
CA ALA A 49 4.40 -16.68 -8.24
C ALA A 49 5.88 -17.05 -8.09
N GLU A 50 6.27 -17.88 -7.11
CA GLU A 50 7.67 -18.34 -6.95
C GLU A 50 8.24 -18.94 -8.25
N GLY A 51 7.41 -19.68 -9.00
CA GLY A 51 7.82 -20.34 -10.24
C GLY A 51 7.72 -19.50 -11.51
N LYS A 52 6.83 -18.50 -11.53
CA LYS A 52 6.40 -17.79 -12.76
C LYS A 52 6.62 -16.28 -12.74
N ALA A 53 6.91 -15.69 -11.59
CA ALA A 53 7.33 -14.30 -11.48
C ALA A 53 8.74 -14.12 -12.06
N GLN A 54 9.05 -12.93 -12.58
CA GLN A 54 10.39 -12.59 -13.05
C GLN A 54 11.03 -11.50 -12.19
N ASP A 55 10.22 -10.61 -11.62
CA ASP A 55 10.74 -9.53 -10.78
C ASP A 55 11.19 -10.08 -9.42
N GLN A 56 12.42 -9.76 -9.02
CA GLN A 56 12.97 -10.25 -7.75
C GLN A 56 12.17 -9.74 -6.55
N SER A 57 11.66 -8.50 -6.59
CA SER A 57 10.86 -7.95 -5.49
C SER A 57 9.52 -8.69 -5.34
N VAL A 58 8.96 -9.18 -6.45
CA VAL A 58 7.74 -10.00 -6.46
C VAL A 58 8.01 -11.40 -5.89
N LYS A 59 9.15 -12.00 -6.23
CA LYS A 59 9.57 -13.30 -5.66
C LYS A 59 9.82 -13.20 -4.17
N ASP A 60 10.55 -12.17 -3.73
CA ASP A 60 10.84 -11.94 -2.31
C ASP A 60 9.54 -11.73 -1.52
N PHE A 61 8.58 -11.00 -2.10
CA PHE A 61 7.25 -10.85 -1.53
C PHE A 61 6.50 -12.19 -1.44
N ALA A 62 6.50 -12.98 -2.51
CA ALA A 62 5.83 -14.29 -2.56
C ALA A 62 6.38 -15.26 -1.52
N HIS A 63 7.70 -15.36 -1.38
CA HIS A 63 8.34 -16.16 -0.33
C HIS A 63 7.85 -15.74 1.06
N LYS A 64 7.80 -14.43 1.32
CA LYS A 64 7.35 -13.90 2.60
C LYS A 64 5.87 -14.16 2.87
N MET A 65 5.02 -14.14 1.85
CA MET A 65 3.60 -14.50 1.99
C MET A 65 3.45 -15.97 2.38
N ILE A 66 4.21 -16.87 1.76
CA ILE A 66 4.17 -18.30 2.07
C ILE A 66 4.54 -18.55 3.54
N ASP A 67 5.61 -17.92 4.00
CA ASP A 67 6.10 -18.10 5.37
C ASP A 67 5.10 -17.53 6.40
N ASP A 68 4.73 -16.25 6.26
CA ASP A 68 3.95 -15.54 7.28
C ASP A 68 2.48 -15.98 7.28
N HIS A 69 1.84 -16.11 6.12
CA HIS A 69 0.46 -16.59 6.06
C HIS A 69 0.37 -18.08 6.35
N GLY A 70 1.38 -18.88 5.99
CA GLY A 70 1.47 -20.27 6.41
C GLY A 70 1.46 -20.42 7.94
N ALA A 71 2.27 -19.60 8.64
CA ALA A 71 2.29 -19.58 10.09
C ALA A 71 0.96 -19.07 10.69
N ALA A 72 0.37 -18.00 10.12
CA ALA A 72 -0.90 -17.45 10.57
C ALA A 72 -2.05 -18.45 10.39
N ASN A 73 -2.10 -19.17 9.27
CA ASN A 73 -3.11 -20.20 8.98
C ASN A 73 -3.06 -21.35 9.99
N ALA A 74 -1.85 -21.85 10.30
CA ALA A 74 -1.68 -22.91 11.30
C ALA A 74 -2.13 -22.46 12.70
N LYS A 75 -1.85 -21.20 13.07
CA LYS A 75 -2.31 -20.62 14.33
C LYS A 75 -3.84 -20.46 14.36
N LEU A 76 -4.44 -19.98 13.27
CA LEU A 76 -5.89 -19.87 13.13
C LEU A 76 -6.58 -21.22 13.25
N GLU A 77 -6.04 -22.27 12.62
CA GLU A 77 -6.58 -23.63 12.70
C GLU A 77 -6.58 -24.16 14.13
N THR A 78 -5.50 -23.92 14.87
CA THR A 78 -5.39 -24.30 16.29
C THR A 78 -6.46 -23.60 17.13
N ILE A 79 -6.57 -22.27 17.01
CA ILE A 79 -7.55 -21.48 17.77
C ILE A 79 -8.97 -21.88 17.41
N ALA A 80 -9.28 -22.03 16.12
CA ALA A 80 -10.60 -22.45 15.67
C ALA A 80 -10.98 -23.82 16.22
N GLY A 81 -10.04 -24.78 16.23
CA GLY A 81 -10.23 -26.10 16.83
C GLY A 81 -10.57 -26.04 18.32
N GLU A 82 -9.82 -25.24 19.09
CA GLU A 82 -10.09 -25.03 20.53
C GLU A 82 -11.47 -24.38 20.78
N GLN A 83 -11.85 -23.45 19.90
CA GLN A 83 -13.15 -22.77 19.94
C GLN A 83 -14.29 -23.59 19.32
N LYS A 84 -14.01 -24.80 18.81
CA LYS A 84 -14.97 -25.69 18.11
C LYS A 84 -15.63 -25.03 16.89
N LEU A 85 -14.89 -24.15 16.23
CA LEU A 85 -15.28 -23.52 14.97
C LEU A 85 -14.81 -24.39 13.81
N THR A 86 -15.51 -24.30 12.68
CA THR A 86 -15.12 -25.01 11.46
C THR A 86 -14.14 -24.19 10.65
N VAL A 87 -13.11 -24.83 10.10
CA VAL A 87 -12.14 -24.19 9.18
C VAL A 87 -12.37 -24.75 7.78
N PRO A 88 -12.60 -23.90 6.76
CA PRO A 88 -12.63 -24.33 5.37
C PRO A 88 -11.31 -25.01 4.98
N LYS A 89 -11.39 -26.08 4.18
CA LYS A 89 -10.21 -26.85 3.72
C LYS A 89 -9.83 -26.58 2.26
N GLU A 90 -10.65 -25.79 1.58
CA GLU A 90 -10.55 -25.50 0.16
C GLU A 90 -10.81 -24.02 -0.05
N LEU A 91 -10.25 -23.46 -1.12
CA LEU A 91 -10.58 -22.13 -1.59
C LEU A 91 -12.05 -22.05 -2.01
N ASP A 92 -12.65 -20.88 -1.85
CA ASP A 92 -13.92 -20.59 -2.51
C ASP A 92 -13.74 -20.46 -4.03
N ALA A 93 -14.86 -20.38 -4.75
CA ALA A 93 -14.86 -20.33 -6.21
C ALA A 93 -14.13 -19.09 -6.78
N LYS A 94 -14.17 -17.95 -6.09
CA LYS A 94 -13.49 -16.73 -6.55
C LYS A 94 -11.98 -16.92 -6.43
N HIS A 95 -11.50 -17.24 -5.24
CA HIS A 95 -10.07 -17.38 -4.97
C HIS A 95 -9.46 -18.55 -5.75
N LYS A 96 -10.22 -19.64 -5.96
CA LYS A 96 -9.80 -20.71 -6.86
C LYS A 96 -9.64 -20.20 -8.31
N GLY A 97 -10.59 -19.42 -8.82
CA GLY A 97 -10.51 -18.83 -10.16
C GLY A 97 -9.32 -17.88 -10.31
N ASP A 98 -9.01 -17.10 -9.27
CA ASP A 98 -7.86 -16.20 -9.24
C ASP A 98 -6.53 -16.99 -9.28
N VAL A 99 -6.40 -18.06 -8.50
CA VAL A 99 -5.23 -18.97 -8.55
C VAL A 99 -5.12 -19.67 -9.91
N ASP A 100 -6.22 -20.18 -10.44
CA ASP A 100 -6.25 -20.84 -11.76
C ASP A 100 -5.84 -19.84 -12.87
N THR A 101 -6.18 -18.55 -12.74
CA THR A 101 -5.73 -17.50 -13.66
C THR A 101 -4.22 -17.31 -13.63
N LEU A 102 -3.61 -17.29 -12.45
CA LEU A 102 -2.15 -17.20 -12.31
C LEU A 102 -1.44 -18.44 -12.84
N GLN A 103 -1.97 -19.63 -12.55
CA GLN A 103 -1.40 -20.90 -13.00
C GLN A 103 -1.37 -21.02 -14.52
N ASN A 104 -2.48 -20.64 -15.17
CA ASN A 104 -2.63 -20.71 -16.61
C ASN A 104 -2.10 -19.47 -17.35
N GLY A 105 -1.65 -18.44 -16.62
CA GLY A 105 -1.07 -17.24 -17.17
C GLY A 105 0.27 -17.49 -17.86
N THR A 106 0.54 -16.71 -18.91
CA THR A 106 1.84 -16.66 -19.59
C THR A 106 2.83 -15.88 -18.74
N ASP A 107 4.03 -16.43 -18.55
CA ASP A 107 5.08 -15.76 -17.78
C ASP A 107 5.61 -14.51 -18.51
N PRO A 108 5.95 -13.42 -17.79
CA PRO A 108 5.81 -13.27 -16.34
C PRO A 108 4.39 -12.99 -15.86
N ILE A 109 4.04 -13.53 -14.68
CA ILE A 109 2.76 -13.25 -14.01
C ILE A 109 2.86 -12.14 -12.93
N ASP A 110 3.94 -11.35 -12.93
CA ASP A 110 4.22 -10.34 -11.89
C ASP A 110 3.03 -9.38 -11.67
N ALA A 111 2.51 -8.77 -12.74
CA ALA A 111 1.44 -7.78 -12.64
C ALA A 111 0.11 -8.33 -12.11
N PRO A 112 -0.46 -9.43 -12.66
CA PRO A 112 -1.71 -9.98 -12.12
C PRO A 112 -1.55 -10.48 -10.69
N TYR A 113 -0.41 -11.08 -10.33
CA TYR A 113 -0.15 -11.51 -8.95
C TYR A 113 -0.10 -10.34 -7.97
N VAL A 114 0.67 -9.28 -8.29
CA VAL A 114 0.80 -8.09 -7.44
C VAL A 114 -0.55 -7.40 -7.23
N GLN A 115 -1.37 -7.28 -8.30
CA GLN A 115 -2.69 -6.67 -8.18
C GLN A 115 -3.61 -7.51 -7.27
N MET A 116 -3.65 -8.83 -7.46
CA MET A 116 -4.45 -9.73 -6.62
C MET A 116 -4.02 -9.67 -5.14
N GLN A 117 -2.71 -9.61 -4.88
CA GLN A 117 -2.17 -9.50 -3.52
C GLN A 117 -2.51 -8.16 -2.87
N ARG A 118 -2.44 -7.07 -3.63
CA ARG A 118 -2.85 -5.74 -3.15
C ARG A 118 -4.31 -5.72 -2.71
N ASP A 119 -5.21 -6.28 -3.52
CA ASP A 119 -6.63 -6.32 -3.21
C ASP A 119 -6.90 -7.22 -1.99
N ALA A 120 -6.30 -8.41 -1.95
CA ALA A 120 -6.42 -9.33 -0.82
C ALA A 120 -5.93 -8.71 0.51
N HIS A 121 -4.79 -8.01 0.49
CA HIS A 121 -4.27 -7.36 1.69
C HIS A 121 -5.14 -6.19 2.18
N SER A 122 -5.76 -5.44 1.27
CA SER A 122 -6.73 -4.40 1.65
C SER A 122 -7.92 -5.01 2.38
N GLU A 123 -8.50 -6.07 1.83
CA GLU A 123 -9.63 -6.79 2.45
C GLU A 123 -9.24 -7.44 3.79
N ALA A 124 -8.05 -8.04 3.85
CA ALA A 124 -7.54 -8.69 5.06
C ALA A 124 -7.29 -7.68 6.19
N VAL A 125 -6.69 -6.52 5.89
CA VAL A 125 -6.47 -5.47 6.90
C VAL A 125 -7.81 -4.97 7.44
N GLU A 126 -8.80 -4.71 6.59
CA GLU A 126 -10.14 -4.29 7.04
C GLU A 126 -10.82 -5.35 7.93
N LEU A 127 -10.78 -6.62 7.51
CA LEU A 127 -11.33 -7.74 8.27
C LEU A 127 -10.69 -7.86 9.66
N PHE A 128 -9.35 -7.84 9.70
CA PHE A 128 -8.60 -8.02 10.95
C PHE A 128 -8.71 -6.80 11.86
N GLU A 129 -8.74 -5.57 11.34
CA GLU A 129 -8.98 -4.36 12.14
C GLU A 129 -10.36 -4.39 12.79
N SER A 130 -11.40 -4.69 12.00
CA SER A 130 -12.77 -4.77 12.49
C SER A 130 -12.91 -5.84 13.58
N TYR A 131 -12.40 -7.05 13.34
CA TYR A 131 -12.52 -8.14 14.30
C TYR A 131 -11.66 -7.93 15.55
N ALA A 132 -10.45 -7.40 15.41
CA ALA A 132 -9.59 -7.03 16.53
C ALA A 132 -10.28 -6.06 17.50
N LYS A 133 -11.08 -5.14 16.97
CA LYS A 133 -11.78 -4.11 17.74
C LYS A 133 -13.08 -4.64 18.34
N ASP A 134 -13.96 -5.15 17.48
CA ASP A 134 -15.38 -5.37 17.80
C ASP A 134 -15.81 -6.84 17.73
N GLY A 135 -14.87 -7.78 17.51
CA GLY A 135 -15.14 -9.21 17.44
C GLY A 135 -15.74 -9.81 18.71
N ASP A 136 -16.45 -10.92 18.56
CA ASP A 136 -17.24 -11.60 19.59
C ASP A 136 -16.50 -12.75 20.31
N ASN A 137 -15.36 -13.22 19.78
CA ASN A 137 -14.53 -14.26 20.40
C ASN A 137 -13.16 -13.72 20.85
N ALA A 138 -12.89 -13.77 22.16
CA ALA A 138 -11.70 -13.17 22.75
C ALA A 138 -10.36 -13.72 22.22
N GLN A 139 -10.26 -15.02 21.93
CA GLN A 139 -9.03 -15.60 21.39
C GLN A 139 -8.80 -15.17 19.94
N LEU A 140 -9.86 -15.15 19.12
CA LEU A 140 -9.77 -14.67 17.75
C LEU A 140 -9.51 -13.17 17.67
N LYS A 141 -10.02 -12.36 18.61
CA LYS A 141 -9.63 -10.94 18.72
C LYS A 141 -8.14 -10.78 18.97
N THR A 142 -7.58 -11.58 19.88
CA THR A 142 -6.16 -11.56 20.19
C THR A 142 -5.34 -11.96 18.97
N PHE A 143 -5.75 -13.03 18.29
CA PHE A 143 -5.15 -13.44 17.02
C PHE A 143 -5.19 -12.33 15.96
N ALA A 144 -6.33 -11.65 15.81
CA ALA A 144 -6.47 -10.56 14.85
C ALA A 144 -5.54 -9.39 15.20
N GLN A 145 -5.47 -9.00 16.47
CA GLN A 145 -4.58 -7.94 16.97
C GLN A 145 -3.10 -8.24 16.75
N GLU A 146 -2.68 -9.49 16.98
CA GLU A 146 -1.28 -9.90 16.83
C GLU A 146 -0.87 -10.08 15.36
N THR A 147 -1.80 -10.43 14.49
CA THR A 147 -1.54 -10.64 13.05
C THR A 147 -1.57 -9.33 12.25
N LEU A 148 -2.38 -8.35 12.68
CA LEU A 148 -2.61 -7.11 11.97
C LEU A 148 -1.32 -6.31 11.60
N PRO A 149 -0.30 -6.17 12.47
CA PRO A 149 0.93 -5.47 12.10
C PRO A 149 1.65 -6.10 10.90
N THR A 150 1.62 -7.44 10.81
CA THR A 150 2.22 -8.18 9.69
C THR A 150 1.44 -7.93 8.40
N LEU A 151 0.11 -7.98 8.44
CA LEU A 151 -0.75 -7.68 7.27
C LEU A 151 -0.52 -6.26 6.74
N LYS A 152 -0.41 -5.27 7.62
CA LYS A 152 -0.11 -3.88 7.22
C LYS A 152 1.26 -3.74 6.57
N MET A 153 2.26 -4.43 7.13
CA MET A 153 3.61 -4.43 6.56
C MET A 153 3.63 -5.11 5.17
N HIS A 154 2.87 -6.19 4.99
CA HIS A 154 2.67 -6.81 3.68
C HIS A 154 1.96 -5.88 2.68
N GLN A 155 0.88 -5.21 3.10
CA GLN A 155 0.19 -4.19 2.30
C GLN A 155 1.15 -3.08 1.84
N GLU A 156 1.99 -2.57 2.74
CA GLU A 156 3.00 -1.58 2.38
C GLU A 156 4.04 -2.10 1.38
N MET A 157 4.43 -3.37 1.47
CA MET A 157 5.37 -3.96 0.53
C MET A 157 4.77 -4.10 -0.86
N VAL A 158 3.53 -4.59 -0.98
CA VAL A 158 2.89 -4.75 -2.29
C VAL A 158 2.63 -3.38 -2.95
N GLU A 159 2.27 -2.34 -2.19
CA GLU A 159 2.14 -0.96 -2.71
C GLU A 159 3.49 -0.39 -3.20
N LYS A 160 4.59 -0.70 -2.51
CA LYS A 160 5.94 -0.34 -2.97
C LYS A 160 6.30 -1.06 -4.27
N ILE A 161 5.93 -2.34 -4.40
CA ILE A 161 6.14 -3.10 -5.63
C ILE A 161 5.34 -2.48 -6.78
N VAL A 162 4.04 -2.19 -6.58
CA VAL A 162 3.18 -1.51 -7.56
C VAL A 162 3.81 -0.20 -8.03
N SER A 163 4.28 0.63 -7.09
CA SER A 163 4.95 1.89 -7.41
C SER A 163 6.20 1.65 -8.28
N SER A 164 7.03 0.68 -7.91
CA SER A 164 8.24 0.33 -8.67
C SER A 164 7.95 -0.22 -10.06
N MET A 165 6.85 -0.96 -10.23
CA MET A 165 6.40 -1.50 -11.51
C MET A 165 5.87 -0.40 -12.42
N GLY A 166 5.16 0.60 -11.85
CA GLY A 166 4.76 1.81 -12.56
C GLY A 166 5.95 2.60 -13.09
N ASP A 167 6.99 2.78 -12.26
CA ASP A 167 8.24 3.43 -12.65
C ASP A 167 9.00 2.65 -13.75
N LYS A 168 9.06 1.32 -13.64
CA LYS A 168 9.67 0.44 -14.67
C LYS A 168 8.88 0.49 -15.98
N SER A 169 7.55 0.51 -15.91
CA SER A 169 6.70 0.64 -17.10
C SER A 169 6.91 1.99 -17.78
N ALA A 170 7.02 3.08 -17.03
CA ALA A 170 7.32 4.42 -17.56
C ALA A 170 8.72 4.52 -18.16
N ALA A 171 9.71 3.84 -17.55
CA ALA A 171 11.07 3.74 -18.09
C ALA A 171 11.11 2.90 -19.39
N THR A 172 10.27 1.88 -19.52
CA THR A 172 10.21 1.01 -20.71
C THR A 172 9.41 1.65 -21.85
N THR A 173 8.37 2.43 -21.56
CA THR A 173 7.65 3.24 -22.57
C THR A 173 8.43 4.48 -23.00
N SER A 174 9.51 4.84 -22.30
CA SER A 174 10.46 5.89 -22.71
C SER A 174 11.46 5.40 -23.78
N ALA A 175 11.34 4.17 -24.27
CA ALA A 175 12.05 3.69 -25.45
C ALA A 175 11.14 3.74 -26.69
N THR A 176 10.84 4.93 -27.23
CA THR A 176 10.49 5.07 -28.67
C THR A 176 10.73 6.50 -29.19
N PRO A 177 10.77 6.69 -30.53
CA PRO A 177 11.79 7.47 -31.23
C PRO A 177 11.68 8.98 -30.98
N ALA A 178 12.80 9.68 -31.18
CA ALA A 178 12.82 11.12 -31.34
C ALA A 178 11.72 11.59 -32.32
N VAL A 179 10.68 12.24 -31.79
CA VAL A 179 9.81 13.10 -32.59
C VAL A 179 10.00 14.51 -32.03
N ALA A 180 10.75 15.30 -32.79
CA ALA A 180 10.83 16.72 -32.62
C ALA A 180 9.47 17.33 -33.00
N THR A 181 8.78 17.94 -32.04
CA THR A 181 7.81 18.99 -32.32
C THR A 181 8.03 20.13 -31.36
N THR A 182 8.57 21.19 -31.93
CA THR A 182 8.49 22.57 -31.47
C THR A 182 7.06 22.91 -31.10
N ASP A 183 6.79 23.24 -29.84
CA ASP A 183 5.97 24.41 -29.55
C ASP A 183 6.05 24.82 -28.08
N SER A 184 6.06 26.13 -27.89
CA SER A 184 6.37 26.83 -26.66
C SER A 184 5.14 26.91 -25.77
N THR A 185 5.23 26.45 -24.52
CA THR A 185 4.58 27.09 -23.35
C THR A 185 5.21 26.58 -22.05
N THR A 186 6.04 27.44 -21.46
CA THR A 186 6.67 27.26 -20.15
C THR A 186 5.65 27.46 -19.03
N PRO A 187 5.47 26.53 -18.07
CA PRO A 187 4.92 26.87 -16.77
C PRO A 187 6.04 27.49 -15.91
N SER A 188 5.87 28.77 -15.57
CA SER A 188 6.70 29.46 -14.58
C SER A 188 6.34 28.98 -13.17
N ALA A 189 7.34 28.41 -12.50
CA ALA A 189 7.46 28.10 -11.07
C ALA A 189 7.28 26.61 -10.67
N PRO A 190 8.30 26.00 -10.03
CA PRO A 190 8.23 24.62 -9.51
C PRO A 190 7.31 24.50 -8.29
N VAL A 191 6.52 23.42 -8.25
CA VAL A 191 5.53 23.14 -7.20
C VAL A 191 6.19 22.44 -5.98
N PRO A 192 5.94 22.85 -4.72
CA PRO A 192 6.51 22.19 -3.55
C PRO A 192 5.89 20.80 -3.24
N GLY A 193 6.72 19.82 -2.88
CA GLY A 193 6.32 18.49 -2.43
C GLY A 193 7.53 17.67 -1.95
N ALA A 194 7.34 16.69 -1.07
CA ALA A 194 8.44 15.92 -0.50
C ALA A 194 9.09 15.01 -1.57
N ASN A 195 10.20 15.44 -2.18
CA ASN A 195 10.90 14.61 -3.18
C ASN A 195 11.41 13.30 -2.56
N SER A 196 11.00 12.15 -3.13
CA SER A 196 11.57 10.82 -2.85
C SER A 196 12.79 10.48 -3.73
N PHE A 197 13.24 11.39 -4.59
CA PHE A 197 14.41 11.19 -5.44
C PHE A 197 15.72 11.35 -4.65
N THR A 198 16.66 10.44 -4.88
CA THR A 198 18.09 10.61 -4.53
C THR A 198 18.74 11.66 -5.43
N GLU A 199 19.90 12.19 -5.03
CA GLU A 199 20.66 13.18 -5.82
C GLU A 199 20.97 12.65 -7.23
N ASP A 200 21.34 11.37 -7.34
CA ASP A 200 21.68 10.72 -8.61
C ASP A 200 20.47 10.59 -9.54
N GLN A 201 19.30 10.27 -9.00
CA GLN A 201 18.04 10.23 -9.78
C GLN A 201 17.64 11.62 -10.26
N ALA A 202 17.86 12.65 -9.45
CA ALA A 202 17.61 14.03 -9.84
C ALA A 202 18.56 14.50 -10.95
N LYS A 203 19.84 14.11 -10.86
CA LYS A 203 20.84 14.40 -11.87
C LYS A 203 20.54 13.73 -13.21
N GLY A 204 20.16 12.45 -13.19
CA GLY A 204 19.77 11.72 -14.40
C GLY A 204 18.62 12.43 -15.14
N ARG A 205 17.57 12.83 -14.43
CA ARG A 205 16.43 13.56 -15.03
C ARG A 205 16.81 14.90 -15.63
N ILE A 206 17.70 15.65 -14.98
CA ILE A 206 18.23 16.90 -15.53
C ILE A 206 19.06 16.62 -16.80
N GLN A 207 19.84 15.54 -16.83
CA GLN A 207 20.57 15.14 -18.03
C GLN A 207 19.65 14.75 -19.18
N ASP A 208 18.60 13.98 -18.87
CA ASP A 208 17.58 13.55 -19.83
C ASP A 208 16.79 14.74 -20.41
N ALA A 209 16.64 15.84 -19.65
CA ALA A 209 16.07 17.10 -20.13
C ALA A 209 17.01 17.92 -21.05
N GLY A 210 18.14 17.33 -21.46
CA GLY A 210 19.08 17.88 -22.41
C GLY A 210 20.10 18.85 -21.81
N PHE A 211 20.41 18.69 -20.52
CA PHE A 211 21.45 19.45 -19.84
C PHE A 211 22.71 18.59 -19.63
N ALA A 212 23.89 19.13 -19.93
CA ALA A 212 25.19 18.51 -19.68
C ALA A 212 25.83 19.09 -18.42
N ASP A 213 26.94 18.51 -17.96
CA ASP A 213 27.76 19.04 -16.86
C ASP A 213 26.97 19.42 -15.59
N VAL A 214 25.99 18.61 -15.21
CA VAL A 214 25.16 18.87 -14.03
C VAL A 214 26.03 18.82 -12.77
N SER A 215 26.06 19.94 -12.05
CA SER A 215 26.80 20.09 -10.80
C SER A 215 26.22 19.20 -9.70
N LYS A 216 26.85 19.23 -8.52
CA LYS A 216 26.23 18.72 -7.30
C LYS A 216 24.86 19.38 -7.12
N LEU A 217 23.84 18.60 -6.79
CA LEU A 217 22.48 19.10 -6.55
C LEU A 217 22.24 19.19 -5.04
N THR A 218 21.57 20.24 -4.61
CA THR A 218 21.15 20.39 -3.21
C THR A 218 19.64 20.51 -3.15
N LYS A 219 19.03 19.79 -2.22
CA LYS A 219 17.58 19.86 -1.97
C LYS A 219 17.29 21.05 -1.05
N ASP A 220 16.40 21.93 -1.47
CA ASP A 220 15.95 23.06 -0.66
C ASP A 220 14.86 22.67 0.36
N ASP A 221 14.48 23.60 1.24
CA ASP A 221 13.46 23.39 2.28
C ASP A 221 12.06 23.10 1.71
N LYS A 222 11.83 23.34 0.41
CA LYS A 222 10.59 23.03 -0.31
C LYS A 222 10.64 21.68 -1.02
N GLY A 223 11.74 20.96 -0.82
CA GLY A 223 11.98 19.65 -1.40
C GLY A 223 12.56 19.70 -2.80
N ILE A 224 12.81 20.85 -3.41
CA ILE A 224 13.23 20.99 -4.81
C ILE A 224 14.74 20.79 -4.94
N TRP A 225 15.17 19.94 -5.88
CA TRP A 225 16.58 19.77 -6.20
C TRP A 225 17.08 20.94 -7.05
N ARG A 226 18.19 21.58 -6.67
CA ARG A 226 18.77 22.74 -7.37
C ARG A 226 20.26 22.57 -7.63
N GLY A 227 20.71 23.07 -8.79
CA GLY A 227 22.13 23.15 -9.14
C GLY A 227 22.34 23.89 -10.46
N GLN A 228 23.53 23.74 -11.03
CA GLN A 228 23.90 24.30 -12.32
C GLN A 228 24.05 23.18 -13.35
N ALA A 229 23.73 23.47 -14.61
CA ALA A 229 24.01 22.58 -15.71
C ALA A 229 24.25 23.37 -17.01
N THR A 230 24.89 22.76 -17.99
CA THR A 230 25.21 23.36 -19.28
C THR A 230 24.14 22.99 -20.32
N LYS A 231 23.56 23.98 -21.01
CA LYS A 231 22.70 23.75 -22.19
C LYS A 231 23.13 24.67 -23.31
N ALA A 232 23.35 24.11 -24.51
CA ALA A 232 23.90 24.84 -25.67
C ALA A 232 25.20 25.62 -25.35
N GLY A 233 26.09 25.02 -24.55
CA GLY A 233 27.39 25.60 -24.18
C GLY A 233 27.34 26.72 -23.13
N LYS A 234 26.17 27.02 -22.55
CA LYS A 234 26.02 27.99 -21.46
C LYS A 234 25.64 27.29 -20.16
N THR A 235 26.32 27.61 -19.07
CA THR A 235 25.93 27.19 -17.72
C THR A 235 24.71 27.99 -17.27
N ILE A 236 23.67 27.30 -16.85
CA ILE A 236 22.42 27.88 -16.37
C ILE A 236 21.93 27.17 -15.10
N SER A 237 21.11 27.87 -14.33
CA SER A 237 20.49 27.31 -13.13
C SER A 237 19.38 26.35 -13.52
N VAL A 238 19.38 25.19 -12.88
CA VAL A 238 18.38 24.14 -13.07
C VAL A 238 17.74 23.79 -11.73
N ALA A 239 16.43 23.50 -11.77
CA ALA A 239 15.71 22.96 -10.63
C ALA A 239 14.80 21.81 -11.07
N LEU A 240 14.63 20.83 -10.17
CA LEU A 240 13.77 19.66 -10.36
C LEU A 240 12.78 19.56 -9.20
N ASP A 241 11.48 19.63 -9.50
CA ASP A 241 10.41 19.49 -8.50
C ASP A 241 10.09 18.02 -8.18
N TYR A 242 9.16 17.80 -7.24
CA TYR A 242 8.75 16.44 -6.81
C TYR A 242 8.01 15.65 -7.87
N GLN A 243 7.47 16.35 -8.88
CA GLN A 243 6.77 15.74 -10.01
C GLN A 243 7.75 15.36 -11.12
N GLY A 244 9.03 15.70 -10.98
CA GLY A 244 10.07 15.40 -11.95
C GLY A 244 10.19 16.44 -13.06
N ASN A 245 9.57 17.62 -12.92
CA ASN A 245 9.69 18.69 -13.92
C ASN A 245 11.01 19.43 -13.75
N VAL A 246 11.78 19.52 -14.84
CA VAL A 246 13.02 20.31 -14.89
C VAL A 246 12.70 21.72 -15.37
N VAL A 247 12.92 22.70 -14.49
CA VAL A 247 12.86 24.12 -14.85
C VAL A 247 14.26 24.69 -14.98
N ALA A 248 14.48 25.48 -16.03
CA ALA A 248 15.72 26.19 -16.29
C ALA A 248 15.46 27.70 -16.28
N GLY A 249 16.28 28.44 -15.55
CA GLY A 249 16.14 29.88 -15.44
C GLY A 249 17.50 30.57 -15.35
N THR A 250 17.55 31.80 -15.86
CA THR A 250 18.60 32.76 -15.52
C THR A 250 18.22 33.43 -14.20
N ASN A 251 19.13 33.47 -13.24
CA ASN A 251 19.02 34.37 -12.10
C ASN A 251 18.95 35.83 -12.58
#